data_AF-A0A388Q4R5-F1
#
_entry.id   AF-A0A388Q4R5-F1
#
_cell.length_a   1.000
_cell.length_b   1.000
_cell.length_c   1.000
_cell.angle_alpha   90.00
_cell.angle_beta   90.00
_cell.angle_gamma   90.00
#
_symmetry.space_group_name_H-M   'P 1'
#
loop_
_entity.id
_entity.type
_entity.pdbx_description
1 polymer ?
#
loop_
_entity_poly.entity_id
_entity_poly.type
_entity_poly.pdbx_seq_one_letter_code
_entity_poly.pdbx_strand_id
1 'polypeptide(L)'
;MPIWYDLILILSFAWTALLFGFLSLMKLEEIARQKFSSTKVNLMVIFLLFAASFGVYLGRFLRWNSWDIAAHPFGLLADILDRFKDPFSHQRTWGLTLLMGTFLSLVYFSFRFIKVNTKEAMK
;
A
#
# COMPACT_ATOMS: atom_id res chain seq x y z
N MET A 1 -10.54 28.78 -0.11
CA MET A 1 -10.58 27.88 1.06
C MET A 1 -9.28 28.04 1.84
N PRO A 2 -9.28 27.94 3.19
CA PRO A 2 -8.05 28.01 3.97
C PRO A 2 -7.21 26.75 3.76
N ILE A 3 -5.92 26.89 3.41
CA ILE A 3 -5.01 25.76 3.12
C ILE A 3 -4.95 24.74 4.28
N TRP A 4 -5.01 25.23 5.53
CA TRP A 4 -5.02 24.38 6.72
C TRP A 4 -6.24 23.46 6.79
N TYR A 5 -7.40 23.91 6.32
CA TYR A 5 -8.62 23.10 6.30
C TYR A 5 -8.47 21.94 5.31
N ASP A 6 -8.02 22.22 4.08
CA ASP A 6 -7.84 21.20 3.05
C ASP A 6 -6.79 20.17 3.46
N LEU A 7 -5.71 20.61 4.11
CA LEU A 7 -4.69 19.73 4.66
C LEU A 7 -5.27 18.78 5.71
N ILE A 8 -5.99 19.30 6.71
CA ILE A 8 -6.60 18.48 7.77
C ILE A 8 -7.64 17.52 7.18
N LEU A 9 -8.45 18.00 6.23
CA LEU A 9 -9.46 17.19 5.56
C LEU A 9 -8.81 16.00 4.84
N ILE A 10 -7.85 16.26 3.93
CA ILE A 10 -7.17 15.20 3.17
C ILE A 10 -6.42 14.25 4.10
N LEU A 11 -5.77 14.78 5.13
CA LEU A 11 -5.06 13.96 6.11
C LEU A 11 -6.02 13.05 6.88
N SER A 12 -7.22 13.52 7.24
CA SER A 12 -8.21 12.70 7.92
C SER A 12 -8.67 11.51 7.06
N PHE A 13 -8.86 11.71 5.76
CA PHE A 13 -9.18 10.64 4.81
C PHE A 13 -8.00 9.66 4.66
N ALA A 14 -6.78 10.18 4.49
CA ALA A 14 -5.58 9.35 4.36
C ALA A 14 -5.34 8.51 5.61
N TRP A 15 -5.49 9.10 6.80
CA TRP A 15 -5.35 8.43 8.09
C TRP A 15 -6.38 7.31 8.25
N THR A 16 -7.65 7.60 7.96
CA THR A 16 -8.74 6.63 8.06
C THR A 16 -8.53 5.46 7.10
N ALA A 17 -8.16 5.74 5.84
CA ALA A 17 -7.86 4.72 4.84
C ALA A 17 -6.67 3.84 5.27
N LEU A 18 -5.61 4.45 5.82
CA LEU A 18 -4.44 3.73 6.31
C LEU A 18 -4.79 2.78 7.46
N LEU A 19 -5.57 3.25 8.44
CA LEU A 19 -6.01 2.44 9.58
C LEU A 19 -6.82 1.23 9.11
N PHE A 20 -7.84 1.43 8.27
CA PHE A 20 -8.64 0.32 7.76
C PHE A 20 -7.81 -0.63 6.88
N GLY A 21 -6.89 -0.09 6.07
CA GLY A 21 -5.95 -0.88 5.28
C GLY A 21 -5.10 -1.80 6.13
N PHE A 22 -4.50 -1.29 7.20
CA PHE A 22 -3.68 -2.09 8.11
C PHE A 22 -4.50 -3.09 8.93
N LEU A 23 -5.66 -2.71 9.45
CA LEU A 23 -6.53 -3.64 10.16
C LEU A 23 -6.97 -4.81 9.26
N SER A 24 -7.28 -4.53 8.00
CA SER A 24 -7.60 -5.56 7.00
C SER A 24 -6.39 -6.45 6.72
N LEU A 25 -5.21 -5.86 6.49
CA LEU A 25 -3.98 -6.59 6.22
C LEU A 25 -3.58 -7.50 7.38
N MET A 26 -3.75 -7.07 8.63
CA MET A 26 -3.50 -7.92 9.80
C MET A 26 -4.42 -9.14 9.86
N LYS A 27 -5.70 -8.99 9.47
CA LYS A 27 -6.63 -10.14 9.40
C LYS A 27 -6.21 -11.10 8.29
N LEU A 28 -5.82 -10.58 7.12
CA LEU A 28 -5.28 -11.40 6.03
C LEU A 28 -4.00 -12.14 6.44
N GLU A 29 -3.12 -11.46 7.19
CA GLU A 29 -1.92 -12.05 7.76
C GLU A 29 -2.25 -13.22 8.70
N GLU A 30 -3.20 -13.05 9.62
CA GLU A 30 -3.65 -14.08 10.55
C GLU A 30 -4.23 -15.30 9.82
N ILE A 31 -5.09 -15.09 8.83
CA ILE A 31 -5.66 -16.16 8.00
C ILE A 31 -4.56 -16.87 7.20
N ALA A 32 -3.61 -16.13 6.61
CA ALA A 32 -2.52 -16.71 5.85
C ALA A 32 -1.57 -17.55 6.71
N ARG A 33 -1.33 -17.14 7.96
CA ARG A 33 -0.50 -17.88 8.93
C ARG A 33 -1.07 -19.25 9.31
N GLN A 34 -2.37 -19.46 9.13
CA GLN A 34 -2.97 -20.79 9.35
C GLN A 34 -2.55 -21.81 8.28
N LYS A 35 -2.16 -21.35 7.09
CA LYS A 35 -1.84 -22.22 5.93
C LYS A 35 -0.38 -22.15 5.48
N PHE A 36 0.32 -21.05 5.76
CA PHE A 36 1.67 -20.79 5.27
C PHE A 36 2.66 -20.50 6.40
N SER A 37 3.94 -20.73 6.14
CA SER A 37 5.00 -20.42 7.10
C SER A 37 5.14 -18.92 7.35
N SER A 38 5.63 -18.56 8.54
CA SER A 38 5.76 -17.16 8.96
C SER A 38 6.55 -16.29 7.97
N THR A 39 7.62 -16.83 7.39
CA THR A 39 8.45 -16.14 6.39
C THR A 39 7.68 -15.86 5.11
N LYS A 40 6.93 -16.84 4.59
CA LYS A 40 6.12 -16.67 3.38
C LYS A 40 5.05 -15.60 3.58
N VAL A 41 4.39 -15.60 4.74
CA VAL A 41 3.37 -14.58 5.05
C VAL A 41 4.00 -13.18 5.18
N ASN A 42 5.15 -13.05 5.85
CA ASN A 42 5.84 -11.76 5.95
C ASN A 42 6.24 -11.21 4.56
N LEU A 43 6.77 -12.08 3.68
CA LEU A 43 7.10 -11.69 2.30
C LEU A 43 5.84 -11.28 1.51
N MET A 44 4.74 -12.00 1.67
CA MET A 44 3.46 -11.65 1.06
C MET A 44 2.96 -10.27 1.54
N VAL A 45 3.04 -9.99 2.84
CA VAL A 45 2.65 -8.70 3.42
C VAL A 45 3.51 -7.57 2.85
N ILE A 46 4.83 -7.73 2.81
CA ILE A 46 5.74 -6.75 2.21
C ILE A 46 5.38 -6.53 0.74
N PHE A 47 5.19 -7.60 -0.03
CA PHE A 47 4.77 -7.50 -1.42
C PHE A 47 3.47 -6.71 -1.59
N LEU A 48 2.44 -6.98 -0.77
CA LEU A 48 1.18 -6.25 -0.82
C LEU A 48 1.33 -4.75 -0.50
N LEU A 49 2.21 -4.39 0.44
CA LEU A 49 2.49 -2.99 0.77
C LEU A 49 3.22 -2.25 -0.35
N PHE A 50 4.16 -2.91 -1.04
CA PHE A 50 4.83 -2.36 -2.22
C PHE A 50 3.86 -2.27 -3.41
N ALA A 51 2.99 -3.27 -3.61
CA ALA A 51 1.95 -3.23 -4.62
C ALA A 51 0.95 -2.08 -4.37
N ALA A 52 0.55 -1.85 -3.11
CA ALA A 52 -0.27 -0.72 -2.73
C ALA A 52 0.44 0.63 -3.01
N SER A 53 1.73 0.72 -2.72
CA SER A 53 2.55 1.91 -3.01
C SER A 53 2.65 2.20 -4.51
N PHE A 54 2.81 1.16 -5.32
CA PHE A 54 2.74 1.27 -6.77
C PHE A 54 1.35 1.72 -7.24
N GLY A 55 0.28 1.20 -6.64
CA GLY A 55 -1.10 1.65 -6.88
C GLY A 55 -1.30 3.15 -6.59
N VAL A 56 -0.72 3.67 -5.50
CA VAL A 56 -0.73 5.12 -5.21
C VAL A 56 -0.03 5.90 -6.31
N TYR A 57 1.09 5.40 -6.84
CA TYR A 57 1.76 6.03 -7.97
C TYR A 57 0.87 6.05 -9.23
N LEU A 58 0.25 4.92 -9.58
CA LEU A 58 -0.66 4.81 -10.73
C LEU A 58 -1.82 5.81 -10.61
N GLY A 59 -2.49 5.85 -9.46
CA GLY A 59 -3.63 6.74 -9.24
C GLY A 59 -3.24 8.21 -9.17
N ARG A 60 -2.07 8.55 -8.62
CA ARG A 60 -1.65 9.95 -8.45
C ARG A 60 -1.02 10.56 -9.70
N PHE A 61 -0.17 9.81 -10.40
CA PHE A 61 0.64 10.34 -11.50
C PHE A 61 0.06 9.98 -12.86
N LEU A 62 -0.33 8.72 -13.06
CA LEU A 62 -0.99 8.29 -14.29
C LEU A 62 -2.50 8.58 -14.26
N ARG A 63 -3.04 8.89 -13.07
CA ARG A 63 -4.45 9.26 -12.87
C ARG A 63 -5.43 8.17 -13.26
N TRP A 64 -4.98 6.91 -13.20
CA TRP A 64 -5.83 5.74 -13.36
C TRP A 64 -6.84 5.67 -12.22
N ASN A 65 -8.14 5.73 -12.55
CA ASN A 65 -9.24 5.49 -11.62
C ASN A 65 -9.81 4.09 -11.84
N SER A 66 -10.58 3.60 -10.87
CA SER A 66 -11.27 2.32 -10.98
C SER A 66 -12.21 2.23 -12.19
N TRP A 67 -12.77 3.37 -12.63
CA TRP A 67 -13.62 3.43 -13.82
C TRP A 67 -12.84 3.24 -15.13
N ASP A 68 -11.61 3.75 -15.18
CA ASP A 68 -10.75 3.63 -16.36
C ASP A 68 -10.33 2.17 -16.58
N ILE A 69 -10.20 1.39 -15.51
CA ILE A 69 -9.91 -0.05 -15.58
C ILE A 69 -11.06 -0.81 -16.24
N ALA A 70 -12.30 -0.44 -15.93
CA ALA A 70 -13.48 -1.05 -16.51
C ALA A 70 -13.68 -0.67 -17.98
N ALA A 71 -13.39 0.59 -18.33
CA ALA A 71 -13.56 1.10 -19.69
C ALA A 71 -12.39 0.72 -20.64
N HIS A 72 -11.15 0.70 -20.13
CA HIS A 72 -9.93 0.53 -20.93
C HIS A 72 -8.88 -0.38 -20.24
N PRO A 73 -9.18 -1.68 -20.03
CA PRO A 73 -8.29 -2.58 -19.29
C PRO A 73 -6.92 -2.77 -19.93
N PHE A 74 -6.83 -2.74 -21.27
CA PHE A 74 -5.57 -2.91 -22.00
C PHE A 74 -4.65 -1.69 -21.90
N GLY A 75 -5.20 -0.48 -21.72
CA GLY A 75 -4.39 0.74 -21.56
C GLY A 75 -3.58 0.71 -20.26
N LEU A 76 -4.20 0.27 -19.16
CA LEU A 76 -3.53 0.12 -17.87
C LEU A 76 -2.40 -0.92 -17.95
N LEU A 77 -2.66 -2.06 -18.59
CA LEU A 77 -1.67 -3.12 -18.77
C LEU A 77 -0.47 -2.64 -19.59
N ALA A 78 -0.71 -1.92 -20.68
CA ALA A 78 0.35 -1.36 -21.52
C ALA A 78 1.23 -0.39 -20.73
N ASP A 79 0.60 0.52 -19.97
CA ASP A 79 1.31 1.44 -19.08
C ASP A 79 2.14 0.68 -18.05
N ILE A 80 1.57 -0.27 -17.32
CA ILE A 80 2.31 -1.05 -16.32
C ILE A 80 3.53 -1.71 -16.97
N LEU A 81 3.33 -2.42 -18.09
CA LEU A 81 4.40 -3.15 -18.79
C LEU A 81 5.54 -2.24 -19.25
N ASP A 82 5.22 -1.03 -19.70
CA ASP A 82 6.21 -0.04 -20.12
C ASP A 82 7.16 0.36 -18.97
N ARG A 83 6.63 0.53 -17.74
CA ARG A 83 7.45 0.87 -16.56
C ARG A 83 8.35 -0.29 -16.09
N PHE A 84 7.98 -1.53 -16.41
CA PHE A 84 8.80 -2.71 -16.15
C PHE A 84 9.82 -2.98 -17.26
N LYS A 85 9.50 -2.66 -18.51
CA LYS A 85 10.41 -2.84 -19.66
C LYS A 85 11.52 -1.79 -19.68
N ASP A 86 11.21 -0.55 -19.32
CA ASP A 86 12.21 0.50 -19.20
C ASP A 86 12.14 1.20 -17.81
N PRO A 87 12.74 0.58 -16.78
CA PRO A 87 12.75 1.13 -15.42
C PRO A 87 13.56 2.42 -15.30
N PHE A 88 14.58 2.60 -16.14
CA PHE A 88 15.52 3.72 -16.05
C PHE A 88 14.94 5.01 -16.64
N SER A 89 14.02 4.94 -17.60
CA SER A 89 13.24 6.12 -18.02
C SER A 89 12.15 6.49 -16.99
N HIS A 90 11.71 5.54 -16.16
CA HIS A 90 10.64 5.70 -15.18
C HIS A 90 11.13 5.80 -13.73
N GLN A 91 12.23 6.52 -13.48
CA GLN A 91 12.85 6.63 -12.15
C GLN A 91 11.87 7.11 -11.08
N ARG A 92 10.94 8.00 -11.43
CA ARG A 92 9.92 8.53 -10.50
C ARG A 92 8.98 7.43 -9.99
N THR A 93 8.61 6.47 -10.85
CA THR A 93 7.77 5.32 -10.51
C THR A 93 8.41 4.50 -9.41
N TRP A 94 9.65 4.09 -9.66
CA TRP A 94 10.39 3.21 -8.77
C TRP A 94 10.82 3.93 -7.49
N GLY A 95 11.28 5.18 -7.59
CA GLY A 95 11.62 6.00 -6.43
C GLY A 95 10.44 6.17 -5.46
N LEU A 96 9.26 6.52 -5.97
CA LEU A 96 8.06 6.65 -5.12
C LEU A 96 7.57 5.32 -4.59
N THR A 97 7.57 4.27 -5.41
CA THR A 97 7.11 2.94 -4.99
C THR A 97 8.01 2.38 -3.89
N LEU A 98 9.33 2.54 -4.01
CA LEU A 98 10.29 2.09 -3.01
C LEU A 98 10.16 2.92 -1.72
N LEU A 99 10.19 4.25 -1.80
CA LEU A 99 10.09 5.12 -0.63
C LEU A 99 8.77 4.92 0.12
N MET A 100 7.65 4.95 -0.59
CA MET A 100 6.33 4.75 0.00
C MET A 100 6.16 3.31 0.50
N GLY A 101 6.64 2.30 -0.23
CA GLY A 101 6.57 0.89 0.15
C GLY A 101 7.35 0.60 1.43
N THR A 102 8.56 1.13 1.55
CA THR A 102 9.35 1.07 2.78
C THR A 102 8.66 1.81 3.92
N PHE A 103 8.14 3.02 3.68
CA PHE A 103 7.40 3.78 4.68
C PHE A 103 6.19 3.00 5.21
N LEU A 104 5.31 2.51 4.33
CA LEU A 104 4.14 1.71 4.72
C LEU A 104 4.54 0.44 5.46
N SER A 105 5.64 -0.22 5.05
CA SER A 105 6.17 -1.40 5.73
C SER A 105 6.61 -1.08 7.16
N LEU A 106 7.37 0.00 7.36
CA LEU A 106 7.81 0.42 8.69
C LEU A 106 6.62 0.71 9.60
N VAL A 107 5.62 1.45 9.10
CA VAL A 107 4.43 1.78 9.90
C VAL A 107 3.62 0.53 10.21
N TYR A 108 3.42 -0.37 9.24
CA TYR A 108 2.68 -1.62 9.45
C TYR A 108 3.35 -2.50 10.51
N PHE A 109 4.67 -2.75 10.41
CA PHE A 109 5.37 -3.59 11.38
C PHE A 109 5.40 -2.95 12.77
N SER A 110 5.49 -1.63 12.86
CA SER A 110 5.37 -0.90 14.14
C SER A 110 3.99 -1.08 14.76
N PHE A 111 2.92 -0.92 13.96
CA PHE A 111 1.54 -1.11 14.41
C PHE A 111 1.27 -2.55 14.84
N ARG A 112 1.79 -3.52 14.08
CA ARG A 112 1.72 -4.95 14.41
C ARG A 112 2.41 -5.25 15.73
N PHE A 113 3.64 -4.75 15.92
CA PHE A 113 4.42 -4.97 17.14
C PHE A 113 3.67 -4.46 18.38
N ILE A 114 3.13 -3.23 18.32
CA ILE A 114 2.33 -2.66 19.40
C ILE A 114 1.13 -3.54 19.73
N LYS A 115 0.35 -3.94 18.71
CA LYS A 115 -0.87 -4.72 18.93
C LYS A 115 -0.59 -6.13 19.49
N VAL A 116 0.49 -6.77 19.07
CA VAL A 116 0.89 -8.08 19.60
C VAL A 116 1.23 -7.96 21.09
N ASN A 117 2.08 -7.00 21.46
CA ASN A 117 2.47 -6.79 22.86
C ASN A 117 1.29 -6.44 23.76
N THR A 118 0.34 -5.62 23.27
CA THR A 118 -0.88 -5.31 24.04
C THR A 118 -1.72 -6.56 24.29
N LYS A 119 -1.81 -7.48 23.31
CA LYS A 119 -2.57 -8.74 23.47
C LYS A 119 -1.92 -9.67 24.50
N GLU A 120 -0.60 -9.67 24.59
CA GLU A 120 0.14 -10.45 25.59
C GLU A 120 -0.02 -9.89 27.01
N ALA A 121 -0.02 -8.56 27.17
CA ALA A 121 -0.21 -7.91 28.47
C ALA A 121 -1.62 -8.09 29.09
N MET A 122 -2.63 -8.44 28.29
CA MET A 122 -4.01 -8.66 28.73
C MET A 122 -4.34 -10.13 29.02
N LYS A 123 -3.40 -11.05 28.79
CA LYS A 123 -3.52 -12.47 29.16
C LYS A 123 -2.96 -12.71 30.56
#